data_AF-A0A1C0VH58-F1
#
_entry.id   AF-A0A1C0VH58-F1
#
_cell.length_a   1.000
_cell.length_b   1.000
_cell.length_c   1.000
_cell.angle_alpha   90.00
_cell.angle_beta   90.00
_cell.angle_gamma   90.00
#
_symmetry.space_group_name_H-M   'P 1'
#
loop_
_entity.id
_entity.type
_entity.pdbx_description
1 polymer ?
#
loop_
_entity_poly.entity_id
_entity_poly.type
_entity_poly.pdbx_seq_one_letter_code
_entity_poly.pdbx_strand_id
1 'polypeptide(L)'
;MSDTSKRGFASMDEDKQREIASKGGHAAHEKGTAHEFTSEEAREAGRKGGETVSKDREHMAEIGREGGKQSHGGGRKKQKDNAEDIEDSDDTESKGTQGGSREQHAEAGRQSHKNTNKDK
;
A
#
# COMPACT_ATOMS: atom_id res chain seq x y z
N MET A 1 -18.80 33.12 -38.21
CA MET A 1 -17.78 32.20 -37.65
C MET A 1 -17.98 32.23 -36.13
N SER A 2 -18.44 31.14 -35.52
CA SER A 2 -18.64 31.10 -34.07
C SER A 2 -17.29 30.86 -33.39
N ASP A 3 -16.76 31.87 -32.71
CA ASP A 3 -15.66 31.73 -31.76
C ASP A 3 -16.06 30.74 -30.67
N THR A 4 -15.58 29.50 -30.76
CA THR A 4 -15.56 28.56 -29.64
C THR A 4 -14.54 29.05 -28.63
N SER A 5 -14.89 30.13 -27.90
CA SER A 5 -14.11 30.58 -26.75
C SER A 5 -13.87 29.40 -25.81
N LYS A 6 -12.67 29.34 -25.21
CA LYS A 6 -12.21 28.40 -24.17
C LYS A 6 -13.16 28.34 -22.96
N ARG A 7 -14.37 27.83 -23.15
CA ARG A 7 -15.43 27.69 -22.15
C ARG A 7 -15.71 26.22 -21.95
N GLY A 8 -15.74 25.80 -20.69
CA GLY A 8 -16.02 24.43 -20.31
C GLY A 8 -15.09 23.95 -19.22
N PHE A 9 -15.49 22.84 -18.59
CA PHE A 9 -14.74 22.21 -17.51
C PHE A 9 -13.37 21.69 -17.97
N ALA A 10 -13.26 21.28 -19.23
CA ALA A 10 -12.03 20.77 -19.83
C ALA A 10 -11.05 21.87 -20.27
N SER A 11 -11.50 23.13 -20.36
CA SER A 11 -10.65 24.27 -20.76
C SER A 11 -10.18 25.11 -19.56
N MET A 12 -10.47 24.68 -18.33
CA MET A 12 -9.96 25.28 -17.08
C MET A 12 -8.58 24.74 -16.72
N ASP A 13 -7.88 25.43 -15.82
CA ASP A 13 -6.64 24.93 -15.21
C ASP A 13 -6.86 23.60 -14.45
N GLU A 14 -5.89 22.71 -14.51
CA GLU A 14 -5.97 21.34 -13.94
C GLU A 14 -6.23 21.36 -12.42
N ASP A 15 -5.59 22.26 -11.69
CA ASP A 15 -5.79 22.39 -10.24
C ASP A 15 -7.23 22.76 -9.91
N LYS A 16 -7.80 23.69 -10.68
CA LYS A 16 -9.19 24.12 -10.53
C LYS A 16 -10.17 23.02 -10.93
N GLN A 17 -9.84 22.26 -11.97
CA GLN A 17 -10.62 21.10 -12.40
C GLN A 17 -10.65 20.04 -11.29
N ARG A 18 -9.49 19.73 -10.70
CA ARG A 18 -9.37 18.77 -9.59
C ARG A 18 -10.13 19.22 -8.35
N GLU A 19 -10.04 20.51 -8.01
CA GLU A 19 -10.76 21.08 -6.88
C GLU A 19 -12.28 20.96 -7.08
N ILE A 20 -12.80 21.31 -8.25
CA ILE A 20 -14.23 21.20 -8.55
C ILE A 20 -14.67 19.73 -8.62
N ALA A 21 -13.88 18.84 -9.21
CA ALA A 21 -14.17 17.41 -9.24
C ALA A 21 -14.22 16.82 -7.83
N SER A 22 -13.25 17.19 -6.99
CA SER A 22 -13.21 16.81 -5.57
C SER A 22 -14.46 17.29 -4.84
N LYS A 23 -14.80 18.59 -4.95
CA LYS A 23 -16.01 19.16 -4.35
C LYS A 23 -17.30 18.48 -4.83
N GLY A 24 -17.37 18.13 -6.12
CA GLY A 24 -18.50 17.41 -6.70
C GLY A 24 -18.66 16.01 -6.10
N GLY A 25 -17.57 15.28 -5.92
CA GLY A 25 -17.57 13.97 -5.27
C GLY A 25 -18.02 14.03 -3.80
N HIS A 26 -17.48 14.99 -3.03
CA HIS A 26 -17.90 15.19 -1.64
C HIS A 26 -19.37 15.56 -1.54
N ALA A 27 -19.83 16.49 -2.36
CA ALA A 27 -21.24 16.90 -2.38
C ALA A 27 -22.19 15.76 -2.77
N ALA A 28 -21.77 14.85 -3.65
CA ALA A 28 -22.59 13.70 -4.05
C ALA A 28 -22.76 12.68 -2.91
N HIS A 29 -21.70 12.47 -2.12
CA HIS A 29 -21.75 11.66 -0.89
C HIS A 29 -22.58 12.34 0.20
N GLU A 30 -22.34 13.62 0.47
CA GLU A 30 -23.12 14.40 1.45
C GLU A 30 -24.62 14.42 1.14
N LYS A 31 -24.98 14.47 -0.16
CA LYS A 31 -26.38 14.45 -0.62
C LYS A 31 -26.99 13.04 -0.70
N GLY A 32 -26.22 11.99 -0.45
CA GLY A 32 -26.67 10.60 -0.56
C GLY A 32 -27.02 10.16 -1.99
N THR A 33 -26.53 10.89 -3.00
CA THR A 33 -26.70 10.52 -4.41
C THR A 33 -25.62 9.56 -4.90
N ALA A 34 -24.49 9.52 -4.20
CA ALA A 34 -23.40 8.60 -4.48
C ALA A 34 -23.69 7.21 -3.89
N HIS A 35 -23.02 6.19 -4.44
CA HIS A 35 -23.00 4.85 -3.87
C HIS A 35 -22.16 4.85 -2.60
N GLU A 36 -22.77 4.44 -1.49
CA GLU A 36 -22.09 4.27 -0.21
C GLU A 36 -21.56 2.84 -0.11
N PHE A 37 -20.24 2.70 -0.11
CA PHE A 37 -19.63 1.40 0.09
C PHE A 37 -19.75 1.00 1.54
N THR A 38 -20.41 -0.13 1.79
CA THR A 38 -20.34 -0.76 3.11
C THR A 38 -18.93 -1.30 3.34
N SER A 39 -18.52 -1.41 4.61
CA SER A 39 -17.22 -1.99 4.95
C SER A 39 -17.04 -3.41 4.40
N GLU A 40 -18.13 -4.18 4.30
CA GLU A 40 -18.09 -5.52 3.71
C GLU A 40 -17.86 -5.48 2.19
N GLU A 41 -18.56 -4.58 1.49
CA GLU A 41 -18.41 -4.41 0.04
C GLU A 41 -17.03 -3.89 -0.34
N ALA A 42 -16.50 -2.92 0.42
CA ALA A 42 -15.13 -2.43 0.24
C ALA A 42 -14.11 -3.57 0.43
N ARG A 43 -14.33 -4.44 1.41
CA ARG A 43 -13.48 -5.62 1.67
C ARG A 43 -13.59 -6.64 0.54
N GLU A 44 -14.78 -6.89 0.02
CA GLU A 44 -14.99 -7.81 -1.10
C GLU A 44 -14.34 -7.29 -2.38
N ALA A 45 -14.50 -6.00 -2.69
CA ALA A 45 -13.86 -5.35 -3.83
C ALA A 45 -12.33 -5.41 -3.70
N GLY A 46 -11.79 -5.12 -2.51
CA GLY A 46 -10.36 -5.25 -2.21
C GLY A 46 -9.84 -6.68 -2.38
N ARG A 47 -10.59 -7.67 -1.89
CA ARG A 47 -10.28 -9.10 -2.06
C ARG A 47 -10.26 -9.50 -3.54
N LYS A 48 -11.28 -9.11 -4.31
CA LYS A 48 -11.37 -9.42 -5.76
C LYS A 48 -10.26 -8.76 -6.56
N GLY A 49 -9.93 -7.51 -6.22
CA GLY A 49 -8.78 -6.81 -6.78
C GLY A 49 -7.48 -7.55 -6.47
N GLY A 50 -7.23 -7.83 -5.18
CA GLY A 50 -6.05 -8.55 -4.72
C GLY A 50 -5.90 -9.94 -5.35
N GLU A 51 -6.98 -10.71 -5.46
CA GLU A 51 -6.98 -12.02 -6.14
C GLU A 51 -6.57 -11.89 -7.62
N THR A 52 -7.02 -10.82 -8.29
CA THR A 52 -6.68 -10.58 -9.70
C THR A 52 -5.20 -10.26 -9.87
N VAL A 53 -4.64 -9.37 -9.02
CA VAL A 53 -3.24 -8.95 -9.16
C VAL A 53 -2.26 -9.98 -8.58
N SER A 54 -2.67 -10.80 -7.60
CA SER A 54 -1.79 -11.77 -6.92
C SER A 54 -1.50 -13.05 -7.72
N LYS A 55 -2.04 -13.19 -8.93
CA LYS A 55 -1.79 -14.35 -9.82
C LYS A 55 -0.30 -14.49 -10.16
N ASP A 56 0.42 -13.37 -10.30
CA ASP A 56 1.86 -13.37 -10.49
C ASP A 56 2.59 -13.16 -9.17
N ARG A 57 3.01 -14.28 -8.58
CA ARG A 57 3.71 -14.28 -7.29
C ARG A 57 5.13 -13.70 -7.40
N GLU A 58 5.80 -13.89 -8.52
CA GLU A 58 7.19 -13.43 -8.70
C GLU A 58 7.21 -11.91 -8.81
N HIS A 59 6.32 -11.35 -9.64
CA HIS A 59 6.13 -9.91 -9.76
C HIS A 59 5.72 -9.26 -8.43
N MET A 60 4.81 -9.90 -7.67
CA MET A 60 4.42 -9.39 -6.35
C MET A 60 5.57 -9.39 -5.34
N ALA A 61 6.42 -10.41 -5.37
CA ALA A 61 7.59 -10.48 -4.51
C ALA A 61 8.62 -9.39 -4.88
N GLU A 62 8.76 -9.07 -6.16
CA GLU A 62 9.63 -7.99 -6.63
C GLU A 62 9.13 -6.61 -6.16
N ILE A 63 7.84 -6.30 -6.38
CA ILE A 63 7.20 -5.06 -5.90
C ILE A 63 7.34 -4.94 -4.38
N GLY A 64 7.07 -6.01 -3.64
CA GLY A 64 7.21 -6.02 -2.18
C GLY A 64 8.66 -5.78 -1.73
N ARG A 65 9.64 -6.33 -2.44
CA ARG A 65 11.07 -6.10 -2.17
C ARG A 65 11.46 -4.66 -2.46
N GLU A 66 10.96 -4.08 -3.56
CA GLU A 66 11.22 -2.69 -3.93
C GLU A 66 10.59 -1.70 -2.93
N GLY A 67 9.31 -1.87 -2.60
CA GLY A 67 8.63 -1.06 -1.58
C GLY A 67 9.28 -1.22 -0.19
N GLY A 68 9.79 -2.41 0.11
CA GLY A 68 10.65 -2.67 1.26
C GLY A 68 11.87 -1.76 1.23
N LYS A 69 12.70 -1.81 0.18
CA LYS A 69 13.91 -0.98 0.04
C LYS A 69 13.63 0.52 0.23
N GLN A 70 12.52 1.03 -0.32
CA GLN A 70 12.14 2.45 -0.20
C GLN A 70 11.64 2.84 1.20
N SER A 71 11.16 1.88 2.01
CA SER A 71 10.63 2.13 3.36
C SER A 71 11.67 2.07 4.48
N HIS A 72 12.95 1.75 4.18
CA HIS A 72 14.03 1.64 5.18
C HIS A 72 14.48 2.97 5.82
N GLY A 73 13.82 4.10 5.57
CA GLY A 73 14.09 5.39 6.24
C GLY A 73 13.17 5.72 7.41
N GLY A 74 12.10 4.97 7.63
CA GLY A 74 11.02 5.35 8.55
C GLY A 74 11.04 4.62 9.89
N GLY A 75 11.92 5.00 10.81
CA GLY A 75 11.68 4.77 12.23
C GLY A 75 12.39 3.58 12.87
N ARG A 76 13.72 3.67 13.00
CA ARG A 76 14.44 3.14 14.18
C ARG A 76 15.56 4.12 14.55
N LYS A 77 15.22 5.18 15.30
CA LYS A 77 16.20 5.81 16.21
C LYS A 77 16.54 4.76 17.28
N LYS A 78 17.39 3.80 16.92
CA LYS A 78 18.05 2.90 17.86
C LYS A 78 19.07 3.79 18.58
N GLN A 79 18.79 4.13 19.84
CA GLN A 79 19.80 4.68 20.74
C GLN A 79 21.03 3.77 20.64
N LYS A 80 22.10 4.31 20.06
CA LYS A 80 23.42 3.69 20.01
C LYS A 80 24.08 4.01 21.35
N ASP A 81 23.96 3.10 22.30
CA ASP A 81 24.92 3.04 23.40
C ASP A 81 25.45 1.61 23.49
N ASN A 82 26.78 1.52 23.37
CA ASN A 82 27.65 0.35 23.52
C ASN A 82 27.86 -0.51 22.27
N ALA A 83 28.81 -0.05 21.46
CA ALA A 83 29.61 -0.89 20.58
C ALA A 83 30.73 -1.52 21.42
N GLU A 84 30.77 -2.85 21.48
CA GLU A 84 32.01 -3.58 21.74
C GLU A 84 32.16 -4.66 20.66
N ASP A 85 33.30 -4.54 19.97
CA ASP A 85 34.07 -5.46 19.15
C ASP A 85 33.45 -6.79 18.73
N ILE A 86 33.18 -6.90 17.42
CA ILE A 86 33.47 -8.13 16.66
C ILE A 86 34.05 -7.70 15.31
N GLU A 87 35.36 -7.91 15.12
CA GLU A 87 35.99 -7.97 13.81
C GLU A 87 35.56 -9.27 13.12
N ASP A 88 34.90 -9.19 11.95
CA ASP A 88 34.76 -10.35 11.05
C ASP A 88 34.77 -9.90 9.59
N SER A 89 35.90 -10.21 8.96
CA SER A 89 36.13 -10.66 7.58
C SER A 89 35.18 -10.23 6.46
N ASP A 90 35.77 -9.54 5.48
CA ASP A 90 35.31 -9.42 4.10
C ASP A 90 34.90 -10.79 3.52
N ASP A 91 33.66 -10.88 3.04
CA ASP A 91 33.15 -11.62 1.86
C ASP A 91 31.76 -12.23 2.15
N THR A 92 30.69 -11.49 1.81
CA THR A 92 29.43 -11.98 1.21
C THR A 92 28.34 -10.90 1.28
N GLU A 93 27.78 -10.60 0.10
CA GLU A 93 26.51 -9.90 -0.18
C GLU A 93 25.85 -9.15 0.97
N SER A 94 25.72 -7.83 0.82
CA SER A 94 24.94 -6.92 1.67
C SER A 94 23.55 -7.48 2.06
N LYS A 95 23.52 -8.32 3.10
CA LYS A 95 22.32 -8.75 3.82
C LYS A 95 21.84 -7.55 4.63
N GLY A 96 21.08 -6.68 3.96
CA GLY A 96 20.17 -5.80 4.68
C GLY A 96 19.37 -6.63 5.68
N THR A 97 18.98 -6.03 6.81
CA THR A 97 18.10 -6.63 7.82
C THR A 97 16.72 -6.91 7.22
N GLN A 98 16.69 -7.87 6.30
CA GLN A 98 15.55 -8.35 5.56
C GLN A 98 14.79 -9.20 6.56
N GLY A 99 13.62 -8.71 6.96
CA GLY A 99 12.78 -9.34 7.96
C GLY A 99 12.59 -10.82 7.66
N GLY A 100 13.01 -11.65 8.61
CA GLY A 100 12.82 -13.10 8.69
C GLY A 100 13.21 -13.95 7.48
N SER A 101 13.46 -15.23 7.69
CA SER A 101 13.59 -16.18 6.58
C SER A 101 12.24 -16.35 5.87
N ARG A 102 12.28 -16.74 4.59
CA ARG A 102 11.06 -17.11 3.82
C ARG A 102 10.19 -18.13 4.57
N GLU A 103 10.83 -19.00 5.34
CA GLU A 103 10.21 -20.03 6.16
C GLU A 103 9.47 -19.43 7.37
N GLN A 104 10.07 -18.44 8.04
CA GLN A 104 9.43 -17.69 9.13
C GLN A 104 8.19 -16.91 8.66
N HIS A 105 8.25 -16.31 7.46
CA HIS A 105 7.07 -15.64 6.88
C HIS A 105 5.96 -16.64 6.51
N ALA A 106 6.32 -17.78 5.92
CA ALA A 106 5.37 -18.83 5.60
C ALA A 106 4.73 -19.42 6.87
N GLU A 107 5.49 -19.58 7.95
CA GLU A 107 5.00 -20.05 9.25
C GLU A 107 4.06 -19.03 9.91
N ALA A 108 4.40 -17.75 9.90
CA ALA A 108 3.54 -16.68 10.40
C ALA A 108 2.19 -16.62 9.63
N GLY A 109 2.23 -16.75 8.30
CA GLY A 109 1.02 -16.84 7.48
C GLY A 109 0.15 -18.06 7.80
N ARG A 110 0.78 -19.21 8.10
CA ARG A 110 0.09 -20.43 8.51
C ARG A 110 -0.55 -20.34 9.90
N GLN A 111 0.04 -19.57 10.83
CA GLN A 111 -0.49 -19.40 12.18
C GLN A 111 -1.71 -18.45 12.21
N SER A 112 -1.79 -17.46 11.32
CA SER A 112 -2.91 -16.51 11.25
C SER A 112 -4.28 -17.18 11.00
N HIS A 113 -4.32 -18.30 10.26
CA HIS A 113 -5.56 -19.04 9.99
C HIS A 113 -5.96 -20.03 11.10
N LYS A 114 -5.15 -20.20 12.15
CA LYS A 114 -5.43 -21.19 13.20
C LYS A 114 -6.15 -20.63 14.44
N ASN A 115 -6.40 -19.32 14.50
CA ASN A 115 -7.00 -18.70 15.67
C ASN A 115 -8.54 -18.55 15.63
N THR A 116 -9.23 -19.15 14.66
CA THR A 116 -10.70 -19.05 14.56
C THR A 116 -11.47 -20.09 15.38
N ASN A 117 -10.90 -20.67 16.45
CA ASN A 117 -11.63 -21.65 17.26
C ASN A 117 -11.10 -21.83 18.70
N LYS A 118 -10.87 -20.73 19.42
CA LYS A 118 -10.63 -20.82 20.87
C LYS A 118 -11.23 -19.65 21.63
N ASP A 119 -12.54 -19.50 21.54
CA ASP A 119 -13.35 -18.87 22.58
C ASP A 119 -14.73 -19.55 22.58
N LYS A 120 -14.86 -20.57 23.45
CA LYS A 120 -16.12 -21.09 23.98
C LYS A 120 -15.97 -21.10 25.49
#